data_AF-A0A519DG69-F1
#
_entry.id   AF-A0A519DG69-F1
#
_cell.length_a   1.000
_cell.length_b   1.000
_cell.length_c   1.000
_cell.angle_alpha   90.00
_cell.angle_beta   90.00
_cell.angle_gamma   90.00
#
_symmetry.space_group_name_H-M   'P 1'
#
loop_
_entity.id
_entity.type
_entity.pdbx_description
1 polymer ?
#
loop_
_entity_poly.entity_id
_entity_poly.type
_entity_poly.pdbx_seq_one_letter_code
_entity_poly.pdbx_strand_id
1 'polypeptide(L)'
;MHSNIGGRTCATGFTFLMLFSSILVLLVPTTFAVSDTRTSHTHVEQFGAGFDETIIATASSQLDVPRDLEFHPNPSRQDELWVVNRATDSITIITDAGQTSQSSQNRKDAYGYHFMEEVSAIAFGQSHSEFDYIFATSQETRNTYDGQAQPDNFMGPALWPSSLSHFAMVNQQQGGALGSPNGMGIAHDSGNAYWYNDGYYEELVYYDFNNDHDTGGEDHDDGLVRRYVEITPTRNANIPGHMILDKANGILYISDTGAGRVLWVNTDDTTTTSTNIMGSSTQMDPVLVEYSEIRGVEWGVLATSLSAPSGIALHGDTLFVSQNANGKISAFDLATDGKSATLMQTVDTNANSIMGLEVGPNDKLWYVDAGLNRVVRLDPFPDSDSDGTRDTLDNCPDIPNAGQENHDGDSMGDMCDPDDDNDGILSDLSDADDCPFGETGWISSASTDHDGDGCKDDRPEDLDDDNDGVSDGMDD
;
A
#
# COMPACT_ATOMS: atom_id res chain seq x y z
N MET A 1 26.10 81.79 35.57
CA MET A 1 27.26 82.16 34.73
C MET A 1 28.29 81.04 34.79
N HIS A 2 28.73 80.60 33.62
CA HIS A 2 29.95 79.85 33.26
C HIS A 2 30.78 79.05 34.29
N SER A 3 30.96 77.78 33.93
CA SER A 3 32.25 77.11 33.62
C SER A 3 33.07 76.44 34.74
N ASN A 4 33.08 75.09 34.65
CA ASN A 4 34.23 74.18 34.51
C ASN A 4 34.99 73.54 35.69
N ILE A 5 35.28 72.25 35.41
CA ILE A 5 36.44 71.40 35.74
C ILE A 5 36.48 70.69 37.11
N GLY A 6 36.35 69.35 37.04
CA GLY A 6 37.51 68.50 37.27
C GLY A 6 37.50 67.57 38.49
N GLY A 7 37.14 66.31 38.25
CA GLY A 7 37.86 65.13 38.75
C GLY A 7 37.67 64.72 40.21
N ARG A 8 37.12 63.52 40.41
CA ARG A 8 37.70 62.50 41.31
C ARG A 8 37.03 61.14 41.11
N THR A 9 37.92 60.16 40.92
CA THR A 9 37.76 58.71 40.97
C THR A 9 36.84 58.23 42.10
N CYS A 10 35.87 57.39 41.78
CA CYS A 10 35.17 56.56 42.76
C CYS A 10 35.34 55.09 42.35
N ALA A 11 35.98 54.31 43.21
CA ALA A 11 36.04 52.87 43.13
C ALA A 11 34.76 52.29 43.71
N THR A 12 34.04 51.47 42.95
CA THR A 12 32.97 50.61 43.47
C THR A 12 33.00 49.28 42.71
N GLY A 13 32.92 48.19 43.48
CA GLY A 13 33.27 46.83 43.08
C GLY A 13 32.49 46.27 41.90
N PHE A 14 33.20 45.42 41.16
CA PHE A 14 32.66 44.52 40.16
C PHE A 14 31.78 43.46 40.83
N THR A 15 30.47 43.55 40.63
CA THR A 15 29.58 42.39 40.70
C THR A 15 29.44 41.88 39.27
N PHE A 16 30.00 40.71 38.99
CA PHE A 16 29.98 40.07 37.68
C PHE A 16 28.57 39.50 37.44
N LEU A 17 27.70 40.25 36.75
CA LEU A 17 26.46 39.72 36.20
C LEU A 17 26.75 39.26 34.77
N MET A 18 27.03 37.98 34.59
CA MET A 18 27.13 37.35 33.27
C MET A 18 25.75 37.42 32.60
N LEU A 19 25.59 38.35 31.65
CA LEU A 19 24.55 38.27 30.63
C LEU A 19 24.98 37.21 29.62
N PHE A 20 24.49 35.98 29.80
CA PHE A 20 24.48 35.00 28.71
C PHE A 20 23.48 35.49 27.66
N SER A 21 23.99 36.09 26.58
CA SER A 21 23.24 36.20 25.33
C SER A 21 23.19 34.80 24.72
N SER A 22 22.16 34.04 25.08
CA SER A 22 21.82 32.80 24.40
C SER A 22 21.23 33.19 23.04
N ILE A 23 22.06 33.20 22.02
CA ILE A 23 21.61 33.12 20.64
C ILE A 23 20.92 31.77 20.51
N LEU A 24 19.58 31.79 20.46
CA LEU A 24 18.77 30.63 20.10
C LEU A 24 19.06 30.36 18.61
N VAL A 25 20.02 29.49 18.34
CA VAL A 25 20.18 28.89 17.01
C VAL A 25 18.97 27.98 16.83
N LEU A 26 17.97 28.48 16.13
CA LEU A 26 16.92 27.66 15.55
C LEU A 26 17.60 26.69 14.58
N LEU A 27 17.89 25.48 15.06
CA LEU A 27 18.09 24.31 14.23
C LEU A 27 16.75 24.03 13.56
N VAL A 28 16.50 24.71 12.45
CA VAL A 28 15.48 24.26 11.50
C VAL A 28 16.03 22.95 10.95
N PRO A 29 15.35 21.81 11.13
CA PRO A 29 15.74 20.62 10.39
C PRO A 29 15.58 20.96 8.90
N THR A 30 16.71 21.11 8.20
CA THR A 30 16.72 21.11 6.75
C THR A 30 16.38 19.70 6.34
N THR A 31 15.08 19.42 6.19
CA THR A 31 14.65 18.34 5.32
C THR A 31 15.14 18.73 3.94
N PHE A 32 16.18 18.05 3.46
CA PHE A 32 16.40 18.01 2.04
C PHE A 32 15.17 17.28 1.50
N ALA A 33 14.26 18.03 0.88
CA ALA A 33 13.35 17.44 -0.08
C ALA A 33 14.27 16.87 -1.18
N VAL A 34 14.53 15.57 -1.11
CA VAL A 34 14.90 14.84 -2.31
C VAL A 34 13.70 15.04 -3.22
N SER A 35 13.90 15.83 -4.26
CA SER A 35 13.02 15.78 -5.42
C SER A 35 13.18 14.36 -5.93
N ASP A 36 12.32 13.45 -5.47
CA ASP A 36 12.19 12.15 -6.06
C ASP A 36 11.67 12.38 -7.46
N THR A 37 12.59 12.32 -8.42
CA THR A 37 12.22 12.37 -9.83
C THR A 37 11.47 11.09 -10.10
N ARG A 38 10.15 11.16 -9.99
CA ARG A 38 9.18 10.11 -10.33
C ARG A 38 9.53 9.53 -11.70
N THR A 39 10.27 8.43 -11.69
CA THR A 39 10.56 7.65 -12.89
C THR A 39 9.33 6.86 -13.25
N SER A 40 9.05 6.72 -14.54
CA SER A 40 8.03 5.81 -15.04
C SER A 40 8.46 4.38 -14.70
N HIS A 41 8.03 3.86 -13.56
CA HIS A 41 8.27 2.47 -13.19
C HIS A 41 7.31 1.59 -13.99
N THR A 42 7.82 0.81 -14.94
CA THR A 42 7.06 -0.33 -15.49
C THR A 42 7.12 -1.53 -14.55
N HIS A 43 8.10 -1.54 -13.64
CA HIS A 43 8.31 -2.56 -12.62
C HIS A 43 7.50 -2.26 -11.35
N VAL A 44 6.80 -3.26 -10.84
CA VAL A 44 6.08 -3.20 -9.56
C VAL A 44 6.81 -4.10 -8.57
N GLU A 45 7.53 -3.52 -7.61
CA GLU A 45 8.40 -4.27 -6.68
C GLU A 45 7.65 -5.38 -5.93
N GLN A 46 6.39 -5.12 -5.54
CA GLN A 46 5.51 -6.06 -4.85
C GLN A 46 5.14 -7.29 -5.70
N PHE A 47 5.35 -7.24 -7.01
CA PHE A 47 5.15 -8.35 -7.93
C PHE A 47 6.48 -8.91 -8.45
N GLY A 48 7.52 -8.08 -8.59
CA GLY A 48 8.82 -8.45 -9.16
C GLY A 48 8.72 -8.96 -10.60
N ALA A 49 9.75 -9.67 -11.04
CA ALA A 49 9.74 -10.53 -12.23
C ALA A 49 8.79 -11.76 -12.10
N GLY A 50 8.07 -11.86 -10.99
CA GLY A 50 7.24 -12.99 -10.56
C GLY A 50 7.38 -13.17 -9.05
N PHE A 51 6.52 -13.99 -8.46
CA PHE A 51 6.49 -14.19 -7.01
C PHE A 51 6.07 -15.60 -6.63
N ASP A 52 6.46 -16.00 -5.42
CA ASP A 52 5.83 -17.10 -4.69
C ASP A 52 4.69 -16.58 -3.81
N GLU A 53 3.65 -17.41 -3.62
CA GLU A 53 2.59 -17.17 -2.65
C GLU A 53 2.84 -17.96 -1.36
N THR A 54 3.15 -17.25 -0.28
CA THR A 54 3.35 -17.85 1.04
C THR A 54 2.06 -17.78 1.85
N ILE A 55 1.54 -18.94 2.27
CA ILE A 55 0.40 -19.02 3.18
C ILE A 55 0.86 -18.70 4.61
N ILE A 56 0.30 -17.64 5.18
CA ILE A 56 0.68 -17.09 6.49
C ILE A 56 -0.20 -17.70 7.58
N ALA A 57 -1.50 -17.66 7.36
CA ALA A 57 -2.49 -18.15 8.30
C ALA A 57 -3.63 -18.82 7.53
N THR A 58 -4.30 -19.75 8.20
CA THR A 58 -5.42 -20.54 7.63
C THR A 58 -6.56 -20.61 8.62
N ALA A 59 -7.61 -21.38 8.32
CA ALA A 59 -8.66 -21.71 9.27
C ALA A 59 -8.12 -22.30 10.61
N SER A 60 -6.93 -22.90 10.63
CA SER A 60 -6.29 -23.36 11.89
C SER A 60 -5.90 -22.22 12.84
N SER A 61 -5.71 -21.01 12.30
CA SER A 61 -5.54 -19.76 13.05
C SER A 61 -6.89 -19.14 13.43
N GLN A 62 -8.00 -19.88 13.29
CA GLN A 62 -9.37 -19.41 13.53
C GLN A 62 -9.81 -18.31 12.56
N LEU A 63 -9.30 -18.35 11.32
CA LEU A 63 -9.86 -17.54 10.23
C LEU A 63 -11.18 -18.15 9.74
N ASP A 64 -12.20 -17.32 9.59
CA ASP A 64 -13.49 -17.75 9.06
C ASP A 64 -14.19 -16.63 8.28
N VAL A 65 -14.21 -16.79 6.96
CA VAL A 65 -14.57 -15.76 5.98
C VAL A 65 -13.85 -14.44 6.29
N PRO A 66 -12.50 -14.44 6.30
CA PRO A 66 -11.74 -13.23 6.57
C PRO A 66 -12.03 -12.18 5.49
N ARG A 67 -12.20 -10.93 5.90
CA ARG A 67 -12.61 -9.84 4.99
C ARG A 67 -11.52 -8.83 4.74
N ASP A 68 -10.80 -8.46 5.79
CA ASP A 68 -9.83 -7.38 5.75
C ASP A 68 -8.68 -7.66 6.72
N LEU A 69 -7.55 -7.01 6.49
CA LEU A 69 -6.34 -7.18 7.27
C LEU A 69 -5.58 -5.85 7.42
N GLU A 70 -4.91 -5.67 8.55
CA GLU A 70 -4.07 -4.49 8.77
C GLU A 70 -2.94 -4.81 9.76
N PHE A 71 -1.76 -4.26 9.52
CA PHE A 71 -0.65 -4.38 10.46
C PHE A 71 -0.79 -3.38 11.60
N HIS A 72 -0.42 -3.80 12.81
CA HIS A 72 -0.48 -2.94 13.97
C HIS A 72 0.50 -1.74 13.81
N PRO A 73 0.05 -0.47 13.93
CA PRO A 73 0.90 0.67 13.56
C PRO A 73 2.04 0.96 14.55
N ASN A 74 1.99 0.38 15.76
CA ASN A 74 3.07 0.52 16.74
C ASN A 74 4.36 -0.12 16.20
N PRO A 75 5.47 0.62 16.05
CA PRO A 75 6.72 0.08 15.52
C PRO A 75 7.30 -1.10 16.32
N SER A 76 6.95 -1.23 17.60
CA SER A 76 7.38 -2.37 18.43
C SER A 76 6.55 -3.65 18.17
N ARG A 77 5.50 -3.56 17.35
CA ARG A 77 4.56 -4.63 16.96
C ARG A 77 4.40 -4.67 15.44
N GLN A 78 5.41 -4.23 14.68
CA GLN A 78 5.35 -4.08 13.22
C GLN A 78 5.00 -5.37 12.46
N ASP A 79 5.32 -6.55 13.03
CA ASP A 79 4.99 -7.86 12.46
C ASP A 79 3.69 -8.44 13.04
N GLU A 80 2.86 -7.63 13.70
CA GLU A 80 1.58 -8.07 14.25
C GLU A 80 0.43 -7.74 13.31
N LEU A 81 -0.20 -8.77 12.76
CA LEU A 81 -1.27 -8.64 11.77
C LEU A 81 -2.64 -8.92 12.39
N TRP A 82 -3.60 -8.03 12.14
CA TRP A 82 -4.99 -8.15 12.59
C TRP A 82 -5.89 -8.46 11.41
N VAL A 83 -6.74 -9.48 11.54
CA VAL A 83 -7.62 -9.96 10.47
C VAL A 83 -9.05 -10.06 10.99
N VAL A 84 -9.97 -9.34 10.36
CA VAL A 84 -11.40 -9.38 10.72
C VAL A 84 -12.11 -10.56 10.04
N ASN A 85 -12.91 -11.30 10.81
CA ASN A 85 -13.61 -12.49 10.37
C ASN A 85 -15.12 -12.26 10.35
N ARG A 86 -15.72 -12.20 9.15
CA ARG A 86 -17.16 -11.94 9.02
C ARG A 86 -18.01 -13.04 9.64
N ALA A 87 -17.63 -14.30 9.48
CA ALA A 87 -18.49 -15.42 9.90
C ALA A 87 -18.58 -15.60 11.42
N THR A 88 -17.64 -14.99 12.16
CA THR A 88 -17.52 -15.16 13.61
C THR A 88 -17.56 -13.85 14.38
N ASP A 89 -17.68 -12.69 13.72
CA ASP A 89 -17.69 -11.35 14.35
C ASP A 89 -16.51 -11.19 15.31
N SER A 90 -15.33 -11.57 14.83
CA SER A 90 -14.12 -11.71 15.63
C SER A 90 -12.89 -11.21 14.88
N ILE A 91 -11.81 -10.98 15.63
CA ILE A 91 -10.52 -10.62 15.07
C ILE A 91 -9.50 -11.71 15.40
N THR A 92 -8.81 -12.19 14.38
CA THR A 92 -7.62 -13.03 14.51
C THR A 92 -6.39 -12.15 14.50
N ILE A 93 -5.60 -12.21 15.57
CA ILE A 93 -4.36 -11.47 15.75
C ILE A 93 -3.20 -12.45 15.59
N ILE A 94 -2.33 -12.19 14.63
CA ILE A 94 -1.17 -13.00 14.29
C ILE A 94 0.07 -12.21 14.72
N THR A 95 0.78 -12.68 15.74
CA THR A 95 2.04 -12.08 16.20
C THR A 95 3.20 -12.67 15.42
N ASP A 96 4.22 -11.87 15.11
CA ASP A 96 5.38 -12.27 14.31
C ASP A 96 4.97 -12.90 12.96
N ALA A 97 4.02 -12.27 12.28
CA ALA A 97 3.42 -12.75 11.03
C ALA A 97 4.50 -13.01 9.96
N GLY A 98 4.48 -14.22 9.39
CA GLY A 98 5.45 -14.67 8.39
C GLY A 98 6.83 -15.03 8.95
N GLN A 99 7.05 -14.96 10.26
CA GLN A 99 8.30 -15.34 10.92
C GLN A 99 8.22 -16.75 11.52
N THR A 100 9.37 -17.34 11.87
CA THR A 100 9.39 -18.68 12.51
C THR A 100 8.79 -18.71 13.91
N SER A 101 8.71 -17.56 14.59
CA SER A 101 8.09 -17.40 15.92
C SER A 101 6.59 -17.11 15.87
N GLN A 102 5.99 -17.12 14.67
CA GLN A 102 4.58 -16.78 14.47
C GLN A 102 3.65 -17.51 15.44
N SER A 103 2.70 -16.76 16.01
CA SER A 103 1.61 -17.30 16.81
C SER A 103 0.31 -16.58 16.50
N SER A 104 -0.84 -17.17 16.84
CA SER A 104 -2.13 -16.53 16.60
C SER A 104 -3.08 -16.69 17.79
N GLN A 105 -3.86 -15.66 18.07
CA GLN A 105 -4.99 -15.67 19.00
C GLN A 105 -6.22 -15.10 18.29
N ASN A 106 -7.40 -15.63 18.60
CA ASN A 106 -8.67 -15.04 18.16
C ASN A 106 -9.35 -14.36 19.34
N ARG A 107 -9.98 -13.21 19.07
CA ARG A 107 -10.70 -12.40 20.05
C ARG A 107 -12.08 -12.07 19.52
N LYS A 108 -13.09 -12.36 20.33
CA LYS A 108 -14.49 -12.06 20.06
C LYS A 108 -15.06 -11.27 21.23
N ASP A 109 -15.63 -10.11 20.94
CA ASP A 109 -16.37 -9.32 21.91
C ASP A 109 -17.72 -10.00 22.25
N ALA A 110 -18.16 -9.90 23.51
CA ALA A 110 -19.41 -10.50 23.98
C ALA A 110 -20.66 -9.93 23.27
N TYR A 111 -20.55 -8.72 22.73
CA TYR A 111 -21.58 -8.02 21.95
C TYR A 111 -21.16 -7.87 20.48
N GLY A 112 -20.25 -8.72 19.98
CA GLY A 112 -19.87 -8.74 18.57
C GLY A 112 -21.08 -8.85 17.63
N TYR A 113 -22.14 -9.56 18.05
CA TYR A 113 -23.41 -9.65 17.34
C TYR A 113 -24.12 -8.30 17.13
N HIS A 114 -23.73 -7.25 17.86
CA HIS A 114 -24.23 -5.89 17.69
C HIS A 114 -23.16 -4.97 17.10
N PHE A 115 -21.91 -4.99 17.59
CA PHE A 115 -20.89 -3.99 17.20
C PHE A 115 -19.92 -4.45 16.12
N MET A 116 -19.90 -5.74 15.79
CA MET A 116 -19.00 -6.36 14.81
C MET A 116 -19.74 -7.36 13.89
N GLU A 117 -21.08 -7.31 13.88
CA GLU A 117 -21.92 -8.25 13.13
C GLU A 117 -21.60 -8.15 11.64
N GLU A 118 -21.19 -9.26 11.05
CA GLU A 118 -20.78 -9.33 9.65
C GLU A 118 -19.69 -8.29 9.30
N VAL A 119 -18.69 -8.14 10.17
CA VAL A 119 -17.56 -7.22 9.97
C VAL A 119 -16.95 -7.33 8.57
N SER A 120 -16.77 -6.17 7.94
CA SER A 120 -16.35 -6.03 6.54
C SER A 120 -14.98 -5.39 6.36
N ALA A 121 -14.59 -4.50 7.26
CA ALA A 121 -13.32 -3.77 7.17
C ALA A 121 -12.80 -3.32 8.55
N ILE A 122 -11.49 -3.07 8.62
CA ILE A 122 -10.78 -2.54 9.77
C ILE A 122 -9.94 -1.33 9.33
N ALA A 123 -9.77 -0.34 10.21
CA ALA A 123 -8.81 0.74 10.03
C ALA A 123 -8.20 1.12 11.38
N PHE A 124 -6.88 1.01 11.53
CA PHE A 124 -6.18 1.58 12.66
C PHE A 124 -6.14 3.10 12.55
N GLY A 125 -6.32 3.74 13.70
CA GLY A 125 -6.30 5.18 13.85
C GLY A 125 -5.10 5.67 14.63
N GLN A 126 -5.35 6.61 15.54
CA GLN A 126 -4.29 7.28 16.29
C GLN A 126 -3.85 6.47 17.52
N SER A 127 -2.58 6.63 17.88
CA SER A 127 -2.04 6.12 19.14
C SER A 127 -2.73 6.77 20.35
N HIS A 128 -3.02 5.99 21.38
CA HIS A 128 -3.60 6.43 22.64
C HIS A 128 -2.81 5.91 23.83
N SER A 129 -2.62 6.72 24.87
CA SER A 129 -1.76 6.35 26.00
C SER A 129 -2.30 5.18 26.84
N GLU A 130 -3.62 4.99 26.86
CA GLU A 130 -4.27 3.89 27.58
C GLU A 130 -4.58 2.70 26.67
N PHE A 131 -4.96 2.99 25.42
CA PHE A 131 -5.53 2.01 24.51
C PHE A 131 -4.55 1.47 23.48
N ASP A 132 -3.28 1.87 23.55
CA ASP A 132 -2.22 1.66 22.56
C ASP A 132 -2.54 2.37 21.24
N TYR A 133 -3.45 1.84 20.45
CA TYR A 133 -4.06 2.51 19.30
C TYR A 133 -5.57 2.36 19.36
N ILE A 134 -6.29 3.36 18.86
CA ILE A 134 -7.70 3.17 18.52
C ILE A 134 -7.77 2.61 17.11
N PHE A 135 -8.69 1.68 16.87
CA PHE A 135 -9.07 1.27 15.52
C PHE A 135 -10.58 1.29 15.39
N ALA A 136 -11.05 1.35 14.15
CA ALA A 136 -12.46 1.27 13.84
C ALA A 136 -12.76 0.07 12.96
N THR A 137 -13.98 -0.44 13.06
CA THR A 137 -14.50 -1.47 12.15
C THR A 137 -15.75 -1.00 11.43
N SER A 138 -15.97 -1.57 10.25
CA SER A 138 -17.21 -1.45 9.48
C SER A 138 -17.93 -2.80 9.43
N GLN A 139 -19.27 -2.79 9.34
CA GLN A 139 -20.13 -3.95 9.52
C GLN A 139 -21.13 -4.02 8.35
N GLU A 140 -21.13 -5.13 7.60
CA GLU A 140 -22.03 -5.32 6.46
C GLU A 140 -23.44 -5.79 6.90
N THR A 141 -24.03 -5.10 7.88
CA THR A 141 -25.31 -5.47 8.48
C THR A 141 -26.26 -4.28 8.62
N ARG A 142 -27.55 -4.59 8.73
CA ARG A 142 -28.61 -3.64 9.09
C ARG A 142 -28.96 -3.66 10.58
N ASN A 143 -28.02 -4.13 11.40
CA ASN A 143 -28.18 -4.39 12.83
C ASN A 143 -29.30 -5.40 13.12
N THR A 144 -29.06 -6.67 12.76
CA THR A 144 -30.05 -7.75 12.97
C THR A 144 -29.78 -8.56 14.23
N TYR A 145 -28.68 -8.28 14.91
CA TYR A 145 -28.24 -8.98 16.10
C TYR A 145 -28.02 -10.48 15.83
N ASP A 146 -27.30 -10.82 14.75
CA ASP A 146 -27.16 -12.17 14.19
C ASP A 146 -28.52 -12.81 13.86
N GLY A 147 -29.46 -12.01 13.34
CA GLY A 147 -30.82 -12.42 13.04
C GLY A 147 -31.74 -12.60 14.27
N GLN A 148 -31.31 -12.19 15.46
CA GLN A 148 -32.13 -12.26 16.68
C GLN A 148 -33.28 -11.23 16.70
N ALA A 149 -33.17 -10.15 15.92
CA ALA A 149 -34.21 -9.12 15.81
C ALA A 149 -34.44 -8.66 14.37
N GLN A 150 -35.52 -7.92 14.16
CA GLN A 150 -35.74 -7.23 12.89
C GLN A 150 -34.71 -6.10 12.75
N PRO A 151 -34.24 -5.82 11.52
CA PRO A 151 -33.29 -4.74 11.29
C PRO A 151 -33.83 -3.40 11.81
N ASP A 152 -33.06 -2.72 12.66
CA ASP A 152 -33.37 -1.37 13.12
C ASP A 152 -32.55 -0.28 12.42
N ASN A 153 -31.61 -0.68 11.53
CA ASN A 153 -30.72 0.20 10.76
C ASN A 153 -29.78 1.08 11.62
N PHE A 154 -29.69 0.82 12.93
CA PHE A 154 -28.84 1.54 13.87
C PHE A 154 -27.46 0.85 13.97
N MET A 155 -26.71 0.88 12.87
CA MET A 155 -25.37 0.30 12.74
C MET A 155 -24.48 1.30 12.05
N GLY A 156 -23.25 1.54 12.47
CA GLY A 156 -22.26 2.44 11.85
C GLY A 156 -20.86 2.02 12.29
N PRO A 157 -19.81 2.82 12.03
CA PRO A 157 -18.47 2.44 12.49
C PRO A 157 -18.45 2.25 14.02
N ALA A 158 -17.65 1.30 14.49
CA ALA A 158 -17.45 1.04 15.92
C ALA A 158 -15.97 1.23 16.27
N LEU A 159 -15.69 1.94 17.38
CA LEU A 159 -14.33 2.18 17.87
C LEU A 159 -13.91 1.13 18.89
N TRP A 160 -12.64 0.74 18.81
CA TRP A 160 -12.06 -0.30 19.63
C TRP A 160 -10.64 0.09 20.07
N PRO A 161 -10.22 -0.27 21.29
CA PRO A 161 -8.83 -0.20 21.69
C PRO A 161 -8.03 -1.36 21.09
N SER A 162 -6.78 -1.17 20.69
CA SER A 162 -5.88 -2.24 20.23
C SER A 162 -5.10 -2.91 21.36
N SER A 163 -5.11 -2.28 22.55
CA SER A 163 -4.50 -2.83 23.76
C SER A 163 -5.09 -4.19 24.09
N LEU A 164 -4.23 -5.21 24.11
CA LEU A 164 -4.60 -6.59 24.40
C LEU A 164 -5.12 -6.81 25.83
N SER A 165 -4.99 -5.81 26.70
CA SER A 165 -5.58 -5.83 28.05
C SER A 165 -7.02 -5.28 28.10
N HIS A 166 -7.46 -4.58 27.05
CA HIS A 166 -8.78 -3.96 26.95
C HIS A 166 -9.67 -4.63 25.89
N PHE A 167 -9.14 -4.84 24.68
CA PHE A 167 -9.91 -5.37 23.55
C PHE A 167 -10.53 -6.74 23.85
N ALA A 168 -11.86 -6.82 23.76
CA ALA A 168 -12.66 -8.00 24.09
C ALA A 168 -12.41 -8.55 25.52
N MET A 169 -12.03 -7.67 26.46
CA MET A 169 -11.67 -8.03 27.85
C MET A 169 -12.39 -7.16 28.88
N VAL A 170 -12.50 -5.85 28.62
CA VAL A 170 -13.08 -4.84 29.55
C VAL A 170 -14.49 -4.44 29.07
N ASN A 171 -15.36 -4.06 30.02
CA ASN A 171 -16.72 -3.55 29.78
C ASN A 171 -17.52 -4.33 28.72
N GLN A 172 -17.53 -5.64 28.90
CA GLN A 172 -18.45 -6.57 28.25
C GLN A 172 -19.87 -6.41 28.83
N GLN A 173 -20.40 -5.17 28.86
CA GLN A 173 -21.78 -4.82 29.21
C GLN A 173 -22.40 -3.98 28.09
N GLN A 174 -23.72 -3.89 28.06
CA GLN A 174 -24.49 -3.27 26.97
C GLN A 174 -24.22 -1.75 26.89
N GLY A 175 -24.02 -1.20 25.67
CA GLY A 175 -23.95 0.25 25.45
C GLY A 175 -24.29 0.70 24.02
N GLY A 176 -24.42 2.00 23.79
CA GLY A 176 -24.97 2.63 22.57
C GLY A 176 -24.09 2.50 21.31
N ALA A 177 -24.70 2.79 20.14
CA ALA A 177 -24.07 2.69 18.82
C ALA A 177 -24.31 3.95 17.97
N LEU A 178 -23.56 4.10 16.87
CA LEU A 178 -23.80 5.10 15.82
C LEU A 178 -24.43 4.44 14.59
N GLY A 179 -25.04 5.21 13.67
CA GLY A 179 -25.84 4.65 12.54
C GLY A 179 -25.49 5.14 11.12
N SER A 180 -24.93 4.25 10.29
CA SER A 180 -24.98 4.05 8.83
C SER A 180 -24.84 2.55 8.44
N PRO A 181 -25.91 1.80 8.08
CA PRO A 181 -25.88 0.34 7.95
C PRO A 181 -25.28 -0.19 6.63
N ASN A 182 -24.95 -1.49 6.59
CA ASN A 182 -24.27 -2.17 5.48
C ASN A 182 -22.94 -1.52 5.09
N GLY A 183 -22.10 -1.22 6.09
CA GLY A 183 -20.77 -0.68 5.87
C GLY A 183 -19.92 -1.58 4.99
N MET A 184 -19.36 -1.02 3.93
CA MET A 184 -18.55 -1.77 2.96
C MET A 184 -17.05 -1.58 3.15
N GLY A 185 -16.63 -0.48 3.76
CA GLY A 185 -15.24 -0.09 3.92
C GLY A 185 -15.09 1.05 4.90
N ILE A 186 -13.90 1.17 5.48
CA ILE A 186 -13.55 2.20 6.45
C ILE A 186 -12.12 2.66 6.20
N ALA A 187 -11.82 3.94 6.39
CA ALA A 187 -10.47 4.48 6.32
C ALA A 187 -10.26 5.53 7.40
N HIS A 188 -9.12 5.49 8.07
CA HIS A 188 -8.79 6.49 9.10
C HIS A 188 -8.45 7.84 8.48
N ASP A 189 -9.07 8.88 8.99
CA ASP A 189 -8.76 10.26 8.64
C ASP A 189 -7.70 10.83 9.59
N SER A 190 -8.15 11.23 10.78
CA SER A 190 -7.35 11.87 11.83
C SER A 190 -8.04 11.69 13.18
N GLY A 191 -7.30 11.68 14.29
CA GLY A 191 -7.93 11.52 15.62
C GLY A 191 -8.83 10.28 15.70
N ASN A 192 -10.07 10.50 16.15
CA ASN A 192 -11.14 9.51 16.15
C ASN A 192 -12.07 9.63 14.93
N ALA A 193 -11.61 10.24 13.83
CA ALA A 193 -12.39 10.43 12.62
C ALA A 193 -12.08 9.41 11.54
N TYR A 194 -13.13 8.95 10.87
CA TYR A 194 -13.09 7.89 9.87
C TYR A 194 -14.03 8.20 8.71
N TRP A 195 -13.56 7.86 7.51
CA TRP A 195 -14.39 7.76 6.31
C TRP A 195 -15.08 6.40 6.29
N TYR A 196 -16.35 6.40 5.90
CA TYR A 196 -17.22 5.23 5.93
C TYR A 196 -18.03 5.10 4.63
N ASN A 197 -18.00 3.91 4.03
CA ASN A 197 -18.78 3.58 2.85
C ASN A 197 -20.13 2.98 3.27
N ASP A 198 -21.18 3.83 3.32
CA ASP A 198 -22.53 3.44 3.69
C ASP A 198 -23.23 2.72 2.53
N GLY A 199 -23.25 1.39 2.59
CA GLY A 199 -23.86 0.56 1.55
C GLY A 199 -25.39 0.48 1.60
N TYR A 200 -26.07 1.07 2.60
CA TYR A 200 -27.52 1.11 2.63
C TYR A 200 -28.08 2.34 1.93
N TYR A 201 -27.48 3.50 2.20
CA TYR A 201 -27.84 4.75 1.53
C TYR A 201 -27.01 5.00 0.25
N GLU A 202 -25.97 4.20 0.01
CA GLU A 202 -25.04 4.33 -1.13
C GLU A 202 -24.37 5.70 -1.11
N GLU A 203 -23.80 6.08 0.04
CA GLU A 203 -23.20 7.40 0.28
C GLU A 203 -21.84 7.26 0.98
N LEU A 204 -20.93 8.19 0.68
CA LEU A 204 -19.74 8.39 1.50
C LEU A 204 -20.11 9.20 2.75
N VAL A 205 -19.69 8.74 3.92
CA VAL A 205 -19.96 9.39 5.20
C VAL A 205 -18.67 9.62 5.95
N TYR A 206 -18.51 10.80 6.53
CA TYR A 206 -17.44 11.11 7.48
C TYR A 206 -18.02 11.08 8.89
N TYR A 207 -17.40 10.26 9.74
CA TYR A 207 -17.67 10.16 11.16
C TYR A 207 -16.51 10.76 11.92
N ASP A 208 -16.79 11.63 12.88
CA ASP A 208 -15.82 12.02 13.89
C ASP A 208 -16.47 11.86 15.26
N PHE A 209 -15.95 10.91 16.02
CA PHE A 209 -16.40 10.58 17.36
C PHE A 209 -15.92 11.60 18.39
N ASN A 210 -15.08 12.56 17.98
CA ASN A 210 -14.49 13.60 18.82
C ASN A 210 -13.75 12.99 20.04
N ASN A 211 -14.28 13.12 21.26
CA ASN A 211 -13.61 12.54 22.43
C ASN A 211 -13.92 11.04 22.54
N ASP A 212 -12.92 10.26 22.90
CA ASP A 212 -13.21 8.92 23.41
C ASP A 212 -13.93 9.03 24.78
N HIS A 213 -14.87 8.13 25.03
CA HIS A 213 -15.66 8.08 26.27
C HIS A 213 -15.29 6.89 27.16
N ASP A 214 -14.00 6.47 27.15
CA ASP A 214 -13.49 5.24 27.77
C ASP A 214 -14.16 3.95 27.21
N THR A 215 -13.59 2.78 27.50
CA THR A 215 -14.08 1.50 26.97
C THR A 215 -15.54 1.27 27.39
N GLY A 216 -16.47 1.19 26.44
CA GLY A 216 -17.89 0.95 26.74
C GLY A 216 -18.63 2.17 27.32
N GLY A 217 -18.10 3.39 27.19
CA GLY A 217 -18.92 4.59 27.29
C GLY A 217 -19.92 4.68 26.14
N GLU A 218 -20.93 5.54 26.29
CA GLU A 218 -22.05 5.65 25.34
C GLU A 218 -22.35 7.11 24.96
N ASP A 219 -21.48 8.05 25.33
CA ASP A 219 -21.75 9.47 25.11
C ASP A 219 -21.28 9.89 23.72
N HIS A 220 -22.25 10.04 22.81
CA HIS A 220 -22.02 10.49 21.44
C HIS A 220 -22.43 11.95 21.23
N ASP A 221 -22.70 12.68 22.31
CA ASP A 221 -23.28 14.03 22.24
C ASP A 221 -22.36 15.06 21.55
N ASP A 222 -21.07 14.77 21.49
CA ASP A 222 -20.03 15.53 20.82
C ASP A 222 -19.63 14.98 19.45
N GLY A 223 -20.23 13.85 19.05
CA GLY A 223 -20.01 13.22 17.75
C GLY A 223 -20.62 14.02 16.60
N LEU A 224 -19.92 14.03 15.47
CA LEU A 224 -20.37 14.66 14.24
C LEU A 224 -20.40 13.68 13.07
N VAL A 225 -21.39 13.87 12.19
CA VAL A 225 -21.56 13.06 10.99
C VAL A 225 -21.83 13.96 9.79
N ARG A 226 -21.10 13.72 8.70
CA ARG A 226 -21.22 14.46 7.44
C ARG A 226 -21.45 13.50 6.28
N ARG A 227 -22.55 13.66 5.55
CA ARG A 227 -22.93 12.80 4.42
C ARG A 227 -22.63 13.47 3.10
N TYR A 228 -21.79 12.84 2.28
CA TYR A 228 -21.36 13.33 0.96
C TYR A 228 -22.26 12.73 -0.12
N VAL A 229 -23.44 13.31 -0.27
CA VAL A 229 -24.57 12.77 -1.05
C VAL A 229 -24.37 12.72 -2.56
N GLU A 230 -23.27 13.28 -3.06
CA GLU A 230 -22.90 13.24 -4.49
C GLU A 230 -21.89 12.13 -4.80
N ILE A 231 -21.27 11.56 -3.77
CA ILE A 231 -20.43 10.38 -3.87
C ILE A 231 -21.33 9.17 -3.62
N THR A 232 -21.60 8.40 -4.67
CA THR A 232 -22.50 7.25 -4.61
C THR A 232 -21.77 5.94 -4.90
N PRO A 233 -20.98 5.40 -3.94
CA PRO A 233 -20.39 4.08 -4.08
C PRO A 233 -21.50 3.03 -4.14
N THR A 234 -21.39 2.10 -5.08
CA THR A 234 -22.31 0.97 -5.20
C THR A 234 -21.69 -0.28 -4.56
N ARG A 235 -22.52 -1.28 -4.27
CA ARG A 235 -22.05 -2.48 -3.59
C ARG A 235 -22.45 -3.78 -4.25
N ASN A 236 -21.56 -4.75 -4.17
CA ASN A 236 -21.87 -6.17 -4.26
C ASN A 236 -21.94 -6.75 -2.85
N ALA A 237 -23.09 -7.29 -2.48
CA ALA A 237 -23.26 -7.90 -1.16
C ALA A 237 -22.24 -9.04 -0.97
N ASN A 238 -21.65 -9.12 0.23
CA ASN A 238 -20.57 -10.04 0.58
C ASN A 238 -19.26 -9.81 -0.17
N ILE A 239 -19.02 -8.63 -0.75
CA ILE A 239 -17.73 -8.24 -1.30
C ILE A 239 -17.45 -6.81 -0.82
N PRO A 240 -16.66 -6.63 0.27
CA PRO A 240 -16.43 -5.31 0.85
C PRO A 240 -15.74 -4.38 -0.15
N GLY A 241 -16.09 -3.10 -0.08
CA GLY A 241 -15.51 -2.03 -0.90
C GLY A 241 -14.60 -1.19 -0.03
N HIS A 242 -13.37 -1.67 0.15
CA HIS A 242 -12.38 -1.07 1.04
C HIS A 242 -11.93 0.30 0.56
N MET A 243 -11.35 1.06 1.48
CA MET A 243 -10.95 2.43 1.26
C MET A 243 -9.59 2.68 1.88
N ILE A 244 -8.84 3.62 1.31
CA ILE A 244 -7.58 4.08 1.89
C ILE A 244 -7.40 5.58 1.63
N LEU A 245 -6.95 6.31 2.65
CA LEU A 245 -6.68 7.73 2.56
C LEU A 245 -5.20 7.97 2.33
N ASP A 246 -4.86 8.55 1.19
CA ASP A 246 -3.56 9.17 0.99
C ASP A 246 -3.52 10.50 1.74
N LYS A 247 -2.98 10.45 2.96
CA LYS A 247 -2.85 11.62 3.83
C LYS A 247 -1.86 12.67 3.30
N ALA A 248 -0.97 12.31 2.37
CA ALA A 248 -0.03 13.26 1.79
C ALA A 248 -0.72 14.16 0.75
N ASN A 249 -1.65 13.60 -0.01
CA ASN A 249 -2.39 14.32 -1.05
C ASN A 249 -3.82 14.75 -0.64
N GLY A 250 -4.34 14.25 0.49
CA GLY A 250 -5.72 14.51 0.90
C GLY A 250 -6.73 13.81 -0.03
N ILE A 251 -6.37 12.65 -0.55
CA ILE A 251 -7.19 11.90 -1.50
C ILE A 251 -7.61 10.55 -0.90
N LEU A 252 -8.92 10.37 -0.75
CA LEU A 252 -9.52 9.10 -0.37
C LEU A 252 -9.78 8.25 -1.61
N TYR A 253 -9.24 7.03 -1.65
CA TYR A 253 -9.54 6.04 -2.67
C TYR A 253 -10.57 5.03 -2.18
N ILE A 254 -11.53 4.68 -3.03
CA ILE A 254 -12.65 3.79 -2.69
C ILE A 254 -12.81 2.72 -3.76
N SER A 255 -12.73 1.46 -3.37
CA SER A 255 -13.14 0.33 -4.22
C SER A 255 -14.67 0.26 -4.31
N ASP A 256 -15.22 0.71 -5.44
CA ASP A 256 -16.65 0.67 -5.72
C ASP A 256 -17.00 -0.69 -6.37
N THR A 257 -17.29 -1.66 -5.49
CA THR A 257 -17.39 -3.08 -5.84
C THR A 257 -18.50 -3.34 -6.86
N GLY A 258 -19.66 -2.69 -6.70
CA GLY A 258 -20.83 -2.88 -7.56
C GLY A 258 -20.66 -2.33 -8.97
N ALA A 259 -19.85 -1.29 -9.13
CA ALA A 259 -19.64 -0.61 -10.41
C ALA A 259 -18.35 -1.03 -11.13
N GLY A 260 -17.51 -1.84 -10.50
CA GLY A 260 -16.26 -2.31 -11.12
C GLY A 260 -15.26 -1.18 -11.35
N ARG A 261 -15.16 -0.24 -10.39
CA ARG A 261 -14.32 0.96 -10.51
C ARG A 261 -13.67 1.33 -9.18
N VAL A 262 -12.69 2.22 -9.24
CA VAL A 262 -12.12 2.92 -8.08
C VAL A 262 -12.48 4.40 -8.17
N LEU A 263 -12.98 4.96 -7.08
CA LEU A 263 -13.23 6.40 -6.95
C LEU A 263 -12.06 7.07 -6.23
N TRP A 264 -11.86 8.36 -6.51
CA TRP A 264 -11.04 9.23 -5.68
C TRP A 264 -11.88 10.42 -5.20
N VAL A 265 -11.66 10.88 -3.97
CA VAL A 265 -12.36 12.02 -3.36
C VAL A 265 -11.34 12.94 -2.68
N ASN A 266 -11.40 14.23 -2.97
CA ASN A 266 -10.55 15.24 -2.32
C ASN A 266 -11.13 15.58 -0.94
N THR A 267 -10.50 15.04 0.11
CA THR A 267 -10.93 15.24 1.50
C THR A 267 -10.61 16.62 2.04
N ASP A 268 -9.67 17.32 1.40
CA ASP A 268 -9.19 18.65 1.78
C ASP A 268 -9.93 19.78 1.02
N ASP A 269 -10.96 19.44 0.24
CA ASP A 269 -11.72 20.42 -0.53
C ASP A 269 -12.53 21.37 0.38
N THR A 270 -12.06 22.61 0.46
CA THR A 270 -12.69 23.69 1.23
C THR A 270 -13.80 24.42 0.48
N THR A 271 -14.08 24.06 -0.78
CA THR A 271 -15.09 24.74 -1.62
C THR A 271 -16.49 24.14 -1.52
N THR A 272 -16.65 23.15 -0.65
CA THR A 272 -17.91 22.44 -0.40
C THR A 272 -18.99 23.32 0.24
N THR A 273 -20.24 22.92 0.07
CA THR A 273 -21.37 23.47 0.83
C THR A 273 -21.81 22.48 1.89
N SER A 274 -21.99 22.95 3.12
CA SER A 274 -22.54 22.17 4.24
C SER A 274 -23.95 22.65 4.61
N THR A 275 -24.88 21.72 4.72
CA THR A 275 -26.27 21.97 5.14
C THR A 275 -26.59 21.15 6.37
N ASN A 276 -26.97 21.80 7.47
CA ASN A 276 -27.44 21.11 8.67
C ASN A 276 -28.76 20.38 8.37
N ILE A 277 -28.77 19.07 8.62
CA ILE A 277 -29.90 18.16 8.42
C ILE A 277 -30.25 17.40 9.71
N MET A 278 -30.03 18.02 10.86
CA MET A 278 -30.45 17.50 12.16
C MET A 278 -31.97 17.21 12.17
N GLY A 279 -32.36 16.07 12.73
CA GLY A 279 -33.72 15.54 12.78
C GLY A 279 -34.21 14.92 11.46
N SER A 280 -33.35 14.77 10.46
CA SER A 280 -33.72 14.09 9.21
C SER A 280 -33.95 12.59 9.43
N SER A 281 -34.65 11.93 8.49
CA SER A 281 -34.95 10.50 8.59
C SER A 281 -33.73 9.59 8.41
N THR A 282 -32.59 10.12 7.99
CA THR A 282 -31.33 9.39 7.92
C THR A 282 -30.54 9.51 9.22
N GLN A 283 -30.84 10.49 10.08
CA GLN A 283 -30.22 10.61 11.38
C GLN A 283 -30.75 9.53 12.32
N MET A 284 -29.87 8.58 12.64
CA MET A 284 -30.16 7.48 13.54
C MET A 284 -29.87 7.85 14.99
N ASP A 285 -28.74 8.51 15.26
CA ASP A 285 -28.37 8.96 16.60
C ASP A 285 -28.97 10.36 16.90
N PRO A 286 -29.84 10.49 17.92
CA PRO A 286 -30.52 11.75 18.23
C PRO A 286 -29.69 12.77 19.01
N VAL A 287 -28.50 12.42 19.55
CA VAL A 287 -27.74 13.29 20.47
C VAL A 287 -26.53 14.00 19.86
N LEU A 288 -26.18 13.72 18.60
CA LEU A 288 -25.04 14.31 17.89
C LEU A 288 -24.94 15.84 17.97
N VAL A 289 -23.70 16.37 18.02
CA VAL A 289 -23.45 17.81 17.94
C VAL A 289 -23.65 18.37 16.53
N GLU A 290 -23.35 17.56 15.51
CA GLU A 290 -23.52 17.92 14.10
C GLU A 290 -24.01 16.74 13.27
N TYR A 291 -25.00 17.00 12.42
CA TYR A 291 -25.44 16.10 11.37
C TYR A 291 -25.69 16.93 10.10
N SER A 292 -24.83 16.75 9.10
CA SER A 292 -24.76 17.63 7.94
C SER A 292 -24.73 16.87 6.61
N GLU A 293 -25.30 17.48 5.58
CA GLU A 293 -25.15 17.10 4.18
C GLU A 293 -24.06 17.97 3.54
N ILE A 294 -23.10 17.32 2.87
CA ILE A 294 -22.01 17.97 2.13
C ILE A 294 -22.22 17.78 0.62
N ARG A 295 -22.04 18.85 -0.14
CA ARG A 295 -22.11 18.87 -1.62
C ARG A 295 -20.97 19.68 -2.22
N GLY A 296 -20.70 19.45 -3.50
CA GLY A 296 -19.71 20.18 -4.29
C GLY A 296 -18.28 19.78 -3.98
N VAL A 297 -18.06 18.63 -3.34
CA VAL A 297 -16.71 18.08 -3.13
C VAL A 297 -16.11 17.71 -4.48
N GLU A 298 -14.82 17.93 -4.66
CA GLU A 298 -14.08 17.46 -5.83
C GLU A 298 -13.84 15.94 -5.74
N TRP A 299 -14.26 15.21 -6.77
CA TRP A 299 -14.10 13.75 -6.85
C TRP A 299 -14.09 13.27 -8.29
N GLY A 300 -13.71 12.01 -8.51
CA GLY A 300 -13.73 11.39 -9.82
C GLY A 300 -13.61 9.87 -9.80
N VAL A 301 -13.49 9.30 -10.99
CA VAL A 301 -13.24 7.88 -11.20
C VAL A 301 -11.77 7.71 -11.57
N LEU A 302 -11.04 6.94 -10.78
CA LEU A 302 -9.61 6.68 -10.97
C LEU A 302 -9.37 5.55 -11.99
N ALA A 303 -10.10 4.45 -11.84
CA ALA A 303 -9.98 3.26 -12.68
C ALA A 303 -11.35 2.60 -12.90
N THR A 304 -11.55 1.91 -14.02
CA THR A 304 -12.79 1.21 -14.38
C THR A 304 -12.52 -0.18 -14.92
N SER A 305 -13.59 -0.94 -15.16
CA SER A 305 -13.52 -2.28 -15.78
C SER A 305 -12.81 -3.32 -14.91
N LEU A 306 -12.85 -3.14 -13.60
CA LEU A 306 -12.34 -4.08 -12.61
C LEU A 306 -13.42 -5.12 -12.25
N SER A 307 -13.00 -6.37 -12.02
CA SER A 307 -13.91 -7.46 -11.71
C SER A 307 -14.23 -7.53 -10.22
N ALA A 308 -15.26 -6.80 -9.80
CA ALA A 308 -15.66 -6.63 -8.40
C ALA A 308 -14.45 -6.24 -7.51
N PRO A 309 -13.88 -5.03 -7.71
CA PRO A 309 -12.75 -4.57 -6.93
C PRO A 309 -13.12 -4.59 -5.44
N SER A 310 -12.20 -4.97 -4.55
CA SER A 310 -12.49 -5.12 -3.12
C SER A 310 -11.43 -4.47 -2.25
N GLY A 311 -10.35 -5.18 -1.94
CA GLY A 311 -9.22 -4.66 -1.17
C GLY A 311 -8.45 -3.60 -1.92
N ILE A 312 -7.91 -2.65 -1.16
CA ILE A 312 -7.14 -1.52 -1.67
C ILE A 312 -5.99 -1.26 -0.72
N ALA A 313 -4.78 -1.07 -1.25
CA ALA A 313 -3.60 -0.73 -0.46
C ALA A 313 -2.78 0.32 -1.20
N LEU A 314 -2.13 1.21 -0.45
CA LEU A 314 -1.30 2.30 -0.96
C LEU A 314 0.13 2.12 -0.46
N HIS A 315 1.09 2.20 -1.37
CA HIS A 315 2.52 2.20 -1.02
C HIS A 315 3.27 3.15 -1.95
N GLY A 316 3.84 4.22 -1.39
CA GLY A 316 4.39 5.31 -2.20
C GLY A 316 3.32 5.91 -3.12
N ASP A 317 3.64 6.02 -4.40
CA ASP A 317 2.71 6.46 -5.45
C ASP A 317 1.98 5.27 -6.12
N THR A 318 2.07 4.04 -5.60
CA THR A 318 1.42 2.86 -6.17
C THR A 318 0.16 2.46 -5.40
N LEU A 319 -0.97 2.39 -6.11
CA LEU A 319 -2.24 1.89 -5.59
C LEU A 319 -2.50 0.45 -6.06
N PHE A 320 -2.64 -0.46 -5.11
CA PHE A 320 -2.99 -1.86 -5.35
C PHE A 320 -4.49 -2.07 -5.17
N VAL A 321 -5.11 -2.81 -6.08
CA VAL A 321 -6.55 -3.12 -6.02
C VAL A 321 -6.76 -4.60 -6.31
N SER A 322 -7.37 -5.31 -5.36
CA SER A 322 -7.75 -6.71 -5.57
C SER A 322 -9.06 -6.80 -6.33
N GLN A 323 -9.17 -7.81 -7.19
CA GLN A 323 -10.36 -8.09 -7.99
C GLN A 323 -10.97 -9.41 -7.52
N ASN A 324 -12.02 -9.31 -6.69
CA ASN A 324 -12.58 -10.46 -6.01
C ASN A 324 -13.09 -11.53 -6.98
N ALA A 325 -13.71 -11.12 -8.09
CA ALA A 325 -14.42 -12.05 -8.97
C ALA A 325 -13.52 -12.82 -9.96
N ASN A 326 -12.23 -12.50 -10.05
CA ASN A 326 -11.30 -13.17 -10.96
C ASN A 326 -9.92 -13.50 -10.36
N GLY A 327 -9.68 -13.18 -9.08
CA GLY A 327 -8.44 -13.57 -8.42
C GLY A 327 -7.21 -12.77 -8.82
N LYS A 328 -7.40 -11.59 -9.42
CA LYS A 328 -6.30 -10.73 -9.87
C LYS A 328 -6.02 -9.60 -8.90
N ILE A 329 -4.80 -9.09 -8.92
CA ILE A 329 -4.41 -7.85 -8.26
C ILE A 329 -3.85 -6.91 -9.33
N SER A 330 -4.33 -5.67 -9.38
CA SER A 330 -3.87 -4.63 -10.29
C SER A 330 -3.11 -3.56 -9.52
N ALA A 331 -1.98 -3.12 -10.06
CA ALA A 331 -1.19 -2.01 -9.52
C ALA A 331 -1.29 -0.80 -10.46
N PHE A 332 -1.52 0.37 -9.88
CA PHE A 332 -1.68 1.63 -10.60
C PHE A 332 -0.65 2.66 -10.11
N ASP A 333 0.04 3.30 -11.04
CA ASP A 333 0.90 4.46 -10.77
C ASP A 333 0.03 5.71 -10.65
N LEU A 334 0.04 6.34 -9.49
CA LEU A 334 -0.75 7.53 -9.19
C LEU A 334 -0.03 8.79 -9.71
N ALA A 335 -0.78 9.65 -10.39
CA ALA A 335 -0.31 10.99 -10.71
C ALA A 335 0.00 11.78 -9.43
N THR A 336 0.82 12.82 -9.54
CA THR A 336 1.28 13.64 -8.39
C THR A 336 0.17 14.34 -7.63
N ASP A 337 -0.99 14.56 -8.24
CA ASP A 337 -2.16 15.10 -7.56
C ASP A 337 -3.08 14.02 -6.96
N GLY A 338 -2.76 12.75 -7.16
CA GLY A 338 -3.55 11.59 -6.73
C GLY A 338 -4.88 11.41 -7.47
N LYS A 339 -5.20 12.22 -8.48
CA LYS A 339 -6.53 12.29 -9.12
C LYS A 339 -6.64 11.51 -10.44
N SER A 340 -5.54 10.91 -10.87
CA SER A 340 -5.49 10.03 -12.03
C SER A 340 -4.45 8.96 -11.81
N ALA A 341 -4.57 7.84 -12.53
CA ALA A 341 -3.63 6.75 -12.42
C ALA A 341 -3.40 6.05 -13.75
N THR A 342 -2.23 5.45 -13.91
CA THR A 342 -1.88 4.58 -15.05
C THR A 342 -1.78 3.13 -14.57
N LEU A 343 -2.47 2.20 -15.24
CA LEU A 343 -2.31 0.78 -14.94
C LEU A 343 -0.88 0.35 -15.28
N MET A 344 -0.13 -0.14 -14.29
CA MET A 344 1.24 -0.65 -14.47
C MET A 344 1.21 -2.14 -14.82
N GLN A 345 0.64 -2.94 -13.91
CA GLN A 345 0.65 -4.39 -14.01
C GLN A 345 -0.63 -4.98 -13.42
N THR A 346 -1.02 -6.14 -13.91
CA THR A 346 -2.04 -6.99 -13.28
C THR A 346 -1.51 -8.40 -13.21
N VAL A 347 -1.55 -8.98 -12.02
CA VAL A 347 -1.06 -10.33 -11.76
C VAL A 347 -2.21 -11.26 -11.43
N ASP A 348 -2.08 -12.52 -11.82
CA ASP A 348 -2.94 -13.60 -11.40
C ASP A 348 -2.41 -14.17 -10.06
N THR A 349 -3.33 -14.50 -9.14
CA THR A 349 -3.01 -15.25 -7.92
C THR A 349 -3.65 -16.63 -7.97
N ASN A 350 -3.34 -17.49 -7.00
CA ASN A 350 -4.01 -18.77 -6.82
C ASN A 350 -5.35 -18.65 -6.08
N ALA A 351 -5.77 -17.44 -5.71
CA ALA A 351 -7.04 -17.18 -5.02
C ALA A 351 -8.15 -16.79 -6.01
N ASN A 352 -9.41 -17.06 -5.67
CA ASN A 352 -10.59 -16.67 -6.47
C ASN A 352 -11.53 -15.70 -5.72
N SER A 353 -11.15 -15.26 -4.53
CA SER A 353 -11.97 -14.41 -3.66
C SER A 353 -11.07 -13.54 -2.79
N ILE A 354 -10.17 -12.80 -3.44
CA ILE A 354 -9.29 -11.83 -2.78
C ILE A 354 -10.15 -10.69 -2.24
N MET A 355 -9.91 -10.29 -0.99
CA MET A 355 -10.55 -9.11 -0.38
C MET A 355 -9.46 -8.15 0.07
N GLY A 356 -9.42 -7.79 1.37
CA GLY A 356 -8.44 -6.85 1.93
C GLY A 356 -7.02 -7.08 1.45
N LEU A 357 -6.33 -5.97 1.22
CA LEU A 357 -4.95 -5.87 0.81
C LEU A 357 -4.22 -5.01 1.83
N GLU A 358 -2.96 -5.31 2.07
CA GLU A 358 -2.09 -4.47 2.89
C GLU A 358 -0.64 -4.62 2.42
N VAL A 359 0.11 -3.51 2.38
CA VAL A 359 1.57 -3.57 2.19
C VAL A 359 2.23 -3.60 3.56
N GLY A 360 2.79 -4.75 3.91
CA GLY A 360 3.32 -5.04 5.23
C GLY A 360 4.84 -4.97 5.33
N PRO A 361 5.44 -5.64 6.34
CA PRO A 361 6.88 -5.64 6.56
C PRO A 361 7.70 -6.06 5.34
N ASN A 362 8.79 -5.33 5.10
CA ASN A 362 9.69 -5.47 3.94
C ASN A 362 8.97 -5.21 2.61
N ASP A 363 8.01 -4.28 2.62
CA ASP A 363 7.27 -3.79 1.45
C ASP A 363 6.53 -4.88 0.67
N LYS A 364 6.23 -6.00 1.32
CA LYS A 364 5.52 -7.14 0.72
C LYS A 364 4.03 -6.89 0.71
N LEU A 365 3.37 -7.32 -0.36
CA LEU A 365 1.92 -7.26 -0.45
C LEU A 365 1.28 -8.51 0.20
N TRP A 366 0.26 -8.27 1.01
CA TRP A 366 -0.50 -9.30 1.72
C TRP A 366 -1.96 -9.18 1.34
N TYR A 367 -2.66 -10.31 1.34
CA TYR A 367 -4.09 -10.34 1.07
C TYR A 367 -4.82 -11.43 1.84
N VAL A 368 -6.11 -11.22 2.06
CA VAL A 368 -7.02 -12.26 2.52
C VAL A 368 -7.66 -12.99 1.33
N ASP A 369 -7.64 -14.31 1.38
CA ASP A 369 -8.43 -15.19 0.52
C ASP A 369 -9.61 -15.72 1.32
N ALA A 370 -10.75 -15.06 1.16
CA ALA A 370 -11.96 -15.38 1.90
C ALA A 370 -12.55 -16.74 1.50
N GLY A 371 -12.30 -17.19 0.27
CA GLY A 371 -12.83 -18.46 -0.24
C GLY A 371 -12.17 -19.69 0.41
N LEU A 372 -10.92 -19.53 0.87
CA LEU A 372 -10.13 -20.59 1.49
C LEU A 372 -9.77 -20.31 2.96
N ASN A 373 -10.33 -19.26 3.57
CA ASN A 373 -10.07 -18.85 4.95
C ASN A 373 -8.57 -18.74 5.25
N ARG A 374 -7.84 -17.98 4.45
CA ARG A 374 -6.38 -17.83 4.60
C ARG A 374 -5.90 -16.39 4.38
N VAL A 375 -4.75 -16.09 4.96
CA VAL A 375 -3.93 -14.92 4.63
C VAL A 375 -2.74 -15.39 3.81
N VAL A 376 -2.44 -14.68 2.74
CA VAL A 376 -1.33 -14.97 1.83
C VAL A 376 -0.45 -13.74 1.70
N ARG A 377 0.85 -13.96 1.62
CA ARG A 377 1.86 -12.94 1.30
C ARG A 377 2.46 -13.23 -0.06
N LEU A 378 2.68 -12.20 -0.86
CA LEU A 378 3.46 -12.28 -2.08
C LEU A 378 4.95 -12.12 -1.74
N ASP A 379 5.76 -13.04 -2.23
CA ASP A 379 7.22 -13.05 -2.10
C ASP A 379 7.86 -12.93 -3.50
N PRO A 380 8.13 -11.70 -3.97
CA PRO A 380 8.76 -11.45 -5.27
C PRO A 380 10.11 -12.15 -5.41
N PHE A 381 10.40 -12.66 -6.61
CA PHE A 381 11.72 -13.16 -6.95
C PHE A 381 12.71 -11.99 -7.05
N PRO A 382 13.97 -12.18 -6.60
CA PRO A 382 15.04 -11.22 -6.86
C PRO A 382 15.24 -10.96 -8.36
N ASP A 383 15.46 -9.70 -8.67
CA ASP A 383 15.77 -9.13 -9.99
C ASP A 383 16.70 -7.94 -9.70
N SER A 384 18.00 -8.21 -9.74
CA SER A 384 19.04 -7.31 -9.21
C SER A 384 19.27 -6.09 -10.10
N ASP A 385 18.99 -6.20 -11.39
CA ASP A 385 19.17 -5.14 -12.38
C ASP A 385 17.85 -4.51 -12.88
N SER A 386 16.71 -5.08 -12.45
CA SER A 386 15.35 -4.60 -12.70
C SER A 386 14.94 -4.62 -14.17
N ASP A 387 15.43 -5.60 -14.94
CA ASP A 387 15.09 -5.77 -16.34
C ASP A 387 13.79 -6.57 -16.59
N GLY A 388 13.24 -7.19 -15.54
CA GLY A 388 12.02 -8.01 -15.58
C GLY A 388 12.28 -9.51 -15.65
N THR A 389 13.53 -9.95 -15.65
CA THR A 389 13.98 -11.34 -15.56
C THR A 389 14.51 -11.60 -14.14
N ARG A 390 14.06 -12.67 -13.50
CA ARG A 390 14.57 -13.00 -12.15
C ARG A 390 16.00 -13.52 -12.25
N ASP A 391 16.86 -13.19 -11.29
CA ASP A 391 18.30 -13.53 -11.25
C ASP A 391 18.60 -15.01 -11.57
N THR A 392 17.71 -15.92 -11.14
CA THR A 392 17.89 -17.38 -11.34
C THR A 392 17.60 -17.87 -12.76
N LEU A 393 17.01 -17.04 -13.61
CA LEU A 393 16.72 -17.30 -15.02
C LEU A 393 17.40 -16.29 -15.94
N ASP A 394 18.20 -15.39 -15.38
CA ASP A 394 18.85 -14.30 -16.07
C ASP A 394 20.27 -14.72 -16.47
N ASN A 395 20.61 -14.60 -17.75
CA ASN A 395 21.95 -14.86 -18.25
C ASN A 395 22.91 -13.67 -18.02
N CYS A 396 22.43 -12.51 -17.59
CA CYS A 396 23.22 -11.36 -17.14
C CYS A 396 22.65 -10.70 -15.86
N PRO A 397 22.67 -11.36 -14.68
CA PRO A 397 21.93 -10.93 -13.47
C PRO A 397 22.21 -9.53 -12.91
N ASP A 398 23.27 -8.87 -13.35
CA ASP A 398 23.70 -7.55 -12.88
C ASP A 398 23.68 -6.48 -14.00
N ILE A 399 23.28 -6.84 -15.24
CA ILE A 399 23.33 -5.97 -16.43
C ILE A 399 22.03 -6.12 -17.23
N PRO A 400 21.18 -5.08 -17.29
CA PRO A 400 19.84 -5.21 -17.87
C PRO A 400 19.85 -5.71 -19.32
N ASN A 401 19.23 -6.87 -19.56
CA ASN A 401 19.11 -7.50 -20.87
C ASN A 401 17.81 -8.31 -21.01
N ALA A 402 16.66 -7.64 -20.89
CA ALA A 402 15.34 -8.28 -20.91
C ALA A 402 15.03 -9.17 -22.15
N GLY A 403 15.83 -9.06 -23.22
CA GLY A 403 15.77 -9.92 -24.40
C GLY A 403 16.43 -11.30 -24.23
N GLN A 404 17.30 -11.45 -23.22
CA GLN A 404 18.04 -12.67 -22.86
C GLN A 404 18.75 -13.30 -24.07
N GLU A 405 19.30 -12.45 -24.95
CA GLU A 405 20.13 -12.89 -26.06
C GLU A 405 21.40 -13.60 -25.55
N ASN A 406 21.79 -14.66 -26.25
CA ASN A 406 22.91 -15.56 -25.94
C ASN A 406 23.24 -16.32 -27.24
N HIS A 407 24.22 -15.80 -27.97
CA HIS A 407 24.55 -16.22 -29.34
C HIS A 407 25.25 -17.58 -29.39
N ASP A 408 26.18 -17.85 -28.48
CA ASP A 408 26.97 -19.08 -28.42
C ASP A 408 26.32 -20.23 -27.62
N GLY A 409 25.27 -19.92 -26.85
CA GLY A 409 24.54 -20.84 -26.00
C GLY A 409 25.22 -21.18 -24.68
N ASP A 410 26.16 -20.37 -24.20
CA ASP A 410 26.89 -20.60 -22.95
C ASP A 410 26.07 -20.15 -21.70
N SER A 411 26.71 -19.85 -20.57
CA SER A 411 26.01 -19.39 -19.36
C SER A 411 25.85 -17.87 -19.23
N MET A 412 26.57 -17.08 -20.02
CA MET A 412 26.52 -15.63 -20.08
C MET A 412 25.59 -15.20 -21.22
N GLY A 413 25.06 -13.99 -21.17
CA GLY A 413 24.29 -13.41 -22.26
C GLY A 413 25.10 -12.38 -23.01
N ASP A 414 24.71 -12.05 -24.23
CA ASP A 414 25.46 -11.15 -25.13
C ASP A 414 25.79 -9.77 -24.51
N MET A 415 25.03 -9.36 -23.50
CA MET A 415 25.22 -8.09 -22.80
C MET A 415 26.33 -8.11 -21.74
N CYS A 416 26.72 -9.28 -21.26
CA CYS A 416 27.69 -9.48 -20.19
C CYS A 416 28.75 -10.54 -20.53
N ASP A 417 28.64 -11.18 -21.68
CA ASP A 417 29.63 -12.06 -22.25
C ASP A 417 30.74 -11.21 -22.91
N PRO A 418 32.02 -11.42 -22.56
CA PRO A 418 33.11 -10.76 -23.26
C PRO A 418 33.51 -11.42 -24.59
N ASP A 419 32.96 -12.59 -24.95
CA ASP A 419 33.29 -13.41 -26.12
C ASP A 419 32.02 -14.08 -26.66
N ASP A 420 31.23 -13.30 -27.40
CA ASP A 420 29.84 -13.60 -27.74
C ASP A 420 29.66 -14.82 -28.68
N ASP A 421 30.69 -15.23 -29.44
CA ASP A 421 30.68 -16.41 -30.32
C ASP A 421 31.65 -17.54 -29.89
N ASN A 422 32.40 -17.30 -28.80
CA ASN A 422 33.29 -18.22 -28.11
C ASN A 422 34.49 -18.68 -28.96
N ASP A 423 34.97 -17.84 -29.86
CA ASP A 423 36.14 -18.09 -30.71
C ASP A 423 37.49 -17.77 -30.01
N GLY A 424 37.45 -17.07 -28.87
CA GLY A 424 38.62 -16.72 -28.06
C GLY A 424 39.18 -15.30 -28.30
N ILE A 425 38.57 -14.51 -29.17
CA ILE A 425 38.77 -13.06 -29.32
C ILE A 425 37.67 -12.33 -28.53
N LEU A 426 38.02 -11.24 -27.85
CA LEU A 426 37.08 -10.58 -26.94
C LEU A 426 36.36 -9.42 -27.65
N SER A 427 35.03 -9.41 -27.61
CA SER A 427 34.17 -8.36 -28.20
C SER A 427 34.42 -6.96 -27.62
N ASP A 428 34.90 -6.85 -26.37
CA ASP A 428 34.94 -5.59 -25.60
C ASP A 428 36.31 -4.88 -25.51
N LEU A 429 37.36 -5.41 -26.18
CA LEU A 429 38.75 -4.91 -26.08
C LEU A 429 39.23 -4.13 -27.32
N SER A 430 40.49 -3.66 -27.30
CA SER A 430 41.08 -2.83 -28.35
C SER A 430 41.49 -3.57 -29.62
N ASP A 431 41.50 -4.90 -29.57
CA ASP A 431 41.55 -5.82 -30.72
C ASP A 431 40.19 -6.53 -30.69
N ALA A 432 39.12 -5.75 -30.88
CA ALA A 432 37.75 -6.26 -30.83
C ALA A 432 37.52 -7.18 -32.02
N ASP A 433 36.82 -8.27 -31.75
CA ASP A 433 36.26 -9.14 -32.77
C ASP A 433 35.43 -8.33 -33.78
N ASP A 434 35.76 -8.43 -35.07
CA ASP A 434 35.03 -7.81 -36.19
C ASP A 434 33.75 -8.61 -36.55
N CYS A 435 33.66 -9.85 -36.06
CA CYS A 435 32.55 -10.80 -36.16
C CYS A 435 32.01 -11.24 -34.78
N PRO A 436 31.64 -10.34 -33.86
CA PRO A 436 31.26 -10.69 -32.49
C PRO A 436 30.01 -11.59 -32.38
N PHE A 437 29.25 -11.76 -33.45
CA PHE A 437 28.14 -12.73 -33.49
C PHE A 437 28.35 -13.72 -34.63
N GLY A 438 29.57 -14.23 -34.74
CA GLY A 438 30.08 -15.10 -35.80
C GLY A 438 29.69 -16.57 -35.68
N GLU A 439 30.36 -17.46 -36.42
CA GLU A 439 30.06 -18.88 -36.44
C GLU A 439 30.52 -19.46 -35.12
N THR A 440 29.67 -20.22 -34.43
CA THR A 440 30.08 -20.79 -33.14
C THR A 440 30.76 -22.15 -33.34
N GLY A 441 31.64 -22.53 -32.40
CA GLY A 441 32.25 -23.87 -32.34
C GLY A 441 33.59 -24.03 -33.07
N TRP A 442 34.30 -22.93 -33.29
CA TRP A 442 35.71 -22.90 -33.68
C TRP A 442 36.51 -22.04 -32.67
N ILE A 443 37.81 -21.85 -32.91
CA ILE A 443 38.68 -21.01 -32.07
C ILE A 443 39.61 -20.25 -33.01
N SER A 444 39.77 -18.94 -32.80
CA SER A 444 40.73 -18.11 -33.51
C SER A 444 42.15 -18.68 -33.42
N SER A 445 42.78 -18.82 -34.58
CA SER A 445 44.13 -19.32 -34.71
C SER A 445 44.68 -18.94 -36.08
N ALA A 446 46.00 -18.89 -36.22
CA ALA A 446 46.66 -18.61 -37.50
C ALA A 446 46.37 -19.60 -38.66
N SER A 447 45.46 -20.57 -38.46
CA SER A 447 44.96 -21.49 -39.49
C SER A 447 43.45 -21.42 -39.76
N THR A 448 42.72 -20.60 -39.00
CA THR A 448 41.25 -20.46 -39.04
C THR A 448 40.80 -19.00 -38.98
N ASP A 449 41.69 -18.08 -38.61
CA ASP A 449 41.56 -16.62 -38.58
C ASP A 449 42.99 -16.09 -38.81
N HIS A 450 43.32 -15.77 -40.07
CA HIS A 450 44.70 -15.54 -40.48
C HIS A 450 45.21 -14.13 -40.15
N ASP A 451 44.36 -13.12 -40.22
CA ASP A 451 44.69 -11.74 -39.87
C ASP A 451 44.45 -11.41 -38.39
N GLY A 452 43.70 -12.26 -37.67
CA GLY A 452 43.47 -12.17 -36.23
C GLY A 452 42.32 -11.24 -35.85
N ASP A 453 41.35 -11.04 -36.74
CA ASP A 453 40.23 -10.10 -36.54
C ASP A 453 39.00 -10.72 -35.86
N GLY A 454 39.02 -12.03 -35.57
CA GLY A 454 37.89 -12.75 -34.94
C GLY A 454 36.85 -13.26 -35.94
N CYS A 455 37.01 -12.97 -37.23
CA CYS A 455 36.21 -13.57 -38.28
C CYS A 455 36.86 -14.88 -38.76
N LYS A 456 36.03 -15.92 -38.92
CA LYS A 456 36.52 -17.19 -39.46
C LYS A 456 36.88 -17.04 -40.93
N ASP A 457 38.05 -17.57 -41.34
CA ASP A 457 38.58 -17.69 -42.72
C ASP A 457 37.68 -18.60 -43.62
N ASP A 458 36.36 -18.41 -43.62
CA ASP A 458 35.42 -19.06 -44.50
C ASP A 458 34.12 -18.26 -44.73
N ARG A 459 33.35 -18.70 -45.73
CA ARG A 459 32.04 -18.11 -46.00
C ARG A 459 31.01 -18.62 -44.99
N PRO A 460 30.27 -17.70 -44.34
CA PRO A 460 29.96 -16.35 -44.82
C PRO A 460 30.68 -15.18 -44.12
N GLU A 461 31.64 -15.42 -43.24
CA GLU A 461 32.11 -14.44 -42.25
C GLU A 461 33.21 -13.56 -42.81
N ASP A 462 34.31 -14.18 -43.22
CA ASP A 462 35.41 -13.50 -43.89
C ASP A 462 35.51 -13.89 -45.37
N LEU A 463 35.89 -12.92 -46.20
CA LEU A 463 36.11 -13.06 -47.63
C LEU A 463 37.50 -12.56 -48.06
N ASP A 464 38.35 -12.11 -47.13
CA ASP A 464 39.68 -11.54 -47.33
C ASP A 464 40.60 -11.97 -46.16
N ASP A 465 40.96 -13.27 -46.12
CA ASP A 465 41.61 -13.94 -44.97
C ASP A 465 42.88 -13.21 -44.43
N ASP A 466 43.59 -12.42 -45.25
CA ASP A 466 44.79 -11.67 -44.83
C ASP A 466 44.63 -10.14 -44.80
N ASN A 467 43.40 -9.67 -45.08
CA ASN A 467 42.92 -8.30 -45.01
C ASN A 467 43.84 -7.31 -45.78
N ASP A 468 44.41 -7.78 -46.89
CA ASP A 468 45.26 -6.99 -47.78
C ASP A 468 44.43 -6.13 -48.77
N GLY A 469 43.12 -6.34 -48.80
CA GLY A 469 42.14 -5.66 -49.63
C GLY A 469 41.78 -6.42 -50.91
N VAL A 470 42.14 -7.70 -51.01
CA VAL A 470 41.85 -8.58 -52.15
C VAL A 470 41.17 -9.86 -51.68
N SER A 471 39.87 -10.00 -51.96
CA SER A 471 39.12 -11.19 -51.57
C SER A 471 39.77 -12.50 -52.04
N ASP A 472 39.74 -13.58 -51.26
CA ASP A 472 40.40 -14.88 -51.56
C ASP A 472 39.96 -15.48 -52.90
N GLY A 473 38.73 -15.21 -53.34
CA GLY A 473 38.25 -15.62 -54.66
C GLY A 473 38.94 -14.95 -55.85
N MET A 474 39.75 -13.92 -55.60
CA MET A 474 40.57 -13.17 -56.56
C MET A 474 42.07 -13.28 -56.26
N ASP A 475 42.43 -14.10 -55.27
CA ASP A 475 43.80 -14.34 -54.86
C ASP A 475 44.35 -15.57 -55.61
N ASP A 476 45.46 -15.39 -56.35
CA ASP A 476 45.92 -16.28 -57.44
C ASP A 476 47.11 -17.18 -57.05
#